data_AF-A0A7W9MS04-F1
#
_entry.id   AF-A0A7W9MS04-F1
#
_cell.length_a   1.000
_cell.length_b   1.000
_cell.length_c   1.000
_cell.angle_alpha   90.00
_cell.angle_beta   90.00
_cell.angle_gamma   90.00
#
_symmetry.space_group_name_H-M   'P 1'
#
loop_
_entity.id
_entity.type
_entity.pdbx_description
1 polymer ?
#
loop_
_entity_poly.entity_id
_entity_poly.type
_entity_poly.pdbx_seq_one_letter_code
_entity_poly.pdbx_strand_id
1 'polypeptide(L)'
;MSPKKALLAGLVLTVLATAAPLVNLMTVDSIGDHVRSAYPDWSAADVSKDRTAITAYLVVVGVLGLVGWLTTLAGVSRGKRWTRWVGTTLFAVGATVALIDVSVGGEAYKTIVPPFHGTLGLLPALAGLVAVVALWRRPVSSRT
;
A
#
# COMPACT_ATOMS: atom_id res chain seq x y z
N MET A 1 -15.90 15.20 1.89
CA MET A 1 -16.09 13.87 1.28
C MET A 1 -16.69 12.90 2.30
N SER A 2 -17.62 12.02 1.91
CA SER A 2 -18.16 11.01 2.85
C SER A 2 -17.12 9.91 3.10
N PRO A 3 -17.09 9.27 4.29
CA PRO A 3 -16.08 8.23 4.56
C PRO A 3 -16.15 7.05 3.59
N LYS A 4 -17.33 6.69 3.09
CA LYS A 4 -17.47 5.64 2.08
C LYS A 4 -16.73 5.99 0.78
N LYS A 5 -16.85 7.23 0.31
CA LYS A 5 -16.12 7.70 -0.90
C LYS A 5 -14.61 7.69 -0.68
N ALA A 6 -14.15 8.12 0.50
CA ALA A 6 -12.72 8.07 0.86
C ALA A 6 -12.18 6.63 0.88
N LEU A 7 -12.91 5.71 1.51
CA LEU A 7 -12.55 4.29 1.59
C LEU A 7 -12.53 3.62 0.21
N LEU A 8 -13.50 3.94 -0.68
CA LEU A 8 -13.52 3.42 -2.04
C LEU A 8 -12.36 3.97 -2.89
N ALA A 9 -12.04 5.27 -2.77
CA ALA A 9 -10.88 5.84 -3.44
C ALA A 9 -9.59 5.14 -2.99
N GLY A 10 -9.40 4.94 -1.68
CA GLY A 10 -8.27 4.19 -1.13
C GLY A 10 -8.21 2.74 -1.63
N LEU A 11 -9.36 2.06 -1.70
CA LEU A 11 -9.45 0.70 -2.25
C LEU A 11 -8.99 0.66 -3.71
N VAL A 12 -9.51 1.55 -4.57
CA VAL A 12 -9.13 1.61 -5.99
C VAL A 12 -7.64 1.91 -6.15
N LEU A 13 -7.12 2.89 -5.42
CA LEU A 13 -5.68 3.22 -5.44
C LEU A 13 -4.83 2.03 -4.99
N THR A 14 -5.29 1.28 -3.99
CA THR A 14 -4.59 0.08 -3.51
C THR A 14 -4.63 -1.02 -4.58
N VAL A 15 -5.74 -1.22 -5.28
CA VAL A 15 -5.82 -2.17 -6.42
C VAL A 15 -4.79 -1.79 -7.49
N LEU A 16 -4.74 -0.51 -7.88
CA LEU A 16 -3.79 -0.03 -8.88
C LEU A 16 -2.33 -0.22 -8.42
N ALA A 17 -2.01 0.13 -7.18
CA ALA A 17 -0.68 -0.05 -6.60
C ALA A 17 -0.29 -1.55 -6.50
N THR A 18 -1.23 -2.43 -6.18
CA THR A 18 -1.01 -3.89 -6.08
C THR A 18 -0.82 -4.52 -7.46
N ALA A 19 -1.54 -4.04 -8.47
CA ALA A 19 -1.44 -4.54 -9.84
C ALA A 19 -0.16 -4.05 -10.55
N ALA A 20 0.33 -2.86 -10.21
CA ALA A 20 1.49 -2.25 -10.87
C ALA A 20 2.75 -3.13 -10.92
N PRO A 21 3.23 -3.77 -9.83
CA PRO A 21 4.42 -4.63 -9.90
C PRO A 21 4.17 -5.90 -10.74
N LEU A 22 2.94 -6.43 -10.78
CA LEU A 22 2.58 -7.58 -11.62
C LEU A 22 2.60 -7.22 -13.11
N VAL A 23 2.05 -6.05 -13.47
CA VAL A 23 2.08 -5.54 -14.85
C VAL A 23 3.52 -5.24 -15.27
N ASN A 24 4.31 -4.63 -14.38
CA ASN A 24 5.71 -4.33 -14.64
C ASN A 24 6.54 -5.59 -14.92
N LEU A 25 6.30 -6.67 -14.16
CA LEU A 25 6.96 -7.97 -14.35
C LEU A 25 6.71 -8.57 -15.75
N MET A 26 5.55 -8.25 -16.36
CA MET A 26 5.16 -8.77 -17.68
C MET A 26 5.54 -7.86 -18.86
N THR A 27 6.05 -6.65 -18.59
CA THR A 27 6.21 -5.62 -19.64
C THR A 27 7.61 -5.02 -19.67
N VAL A 28 7.95 -4.20 -18.68
CA VAL A 28 9.16 -3.34 -18.71
C VAL A 28 10.29 -3.94 -17.86
N ASP A 29 9.98 -4.80 -16.89
CA ASP A 29 10.95 -5.39 -15.95
C ASP A 29 11.78 -4.35 -15.15
N SER A 30 11.20 -3.17 -14.86
CA SER A 30 11.94 -2.10 -14.18
C SER A 30 12.42 -2.45 -12.76
N ILE A 31 11.79 -3.44 -12.12
CA ILE A 31 12.25 -3.96 -10.82
C ILE A 31 13.54 -4.77 -11.03
N GLY A 32 13.63 -5.54 -12.12
CA GLY A 32 14.86 -6.24 -12.50
C GLY A 32 15.99 -5.26 -12.81
N ASP A 33 15.70 -4.17 -13.52
CA ASP A 33 16.69 -3.12 -13.79
C ASP A 33 17.19 -2.44 -12.52
N HIS A 34 16.28 -2.17 -11.58
CA HIS A 34 16.65 -1.66 -10.26
C HIS A 34 17.59 -2.61 -9.51
N VAL A 35 17.34 -3.92 -9.57
CA VAL A 35 18.22 -4.94 -8.96
C VAL A 35 19.57 -5.00 -9.65
N ARG A 36 19.63 -5.02 -10.99
CA ARG A 36 20.89 -5.02 -11.77
C ARG A 36 21.73 -3.76 -11.49
N SER A 37 21.07 -2.62 -11.31
CA SER A 37 21.75 -1.36 -10.96
C SER A 37 22.36 -1.40 -9.57
N ALA A 38 21.74 -2.09 -8.62
CA ALA A 38 22.28 -2.25 -7.27
C ALA A 38 23.37 -3.32 -7.20
N TYR A 39 23.22 -4.41 -7.98
CA TYR A 39 24.16 -5.53 -8.02
C TYR A 39 24.58 -5.85 -9.46
N PRO A 40 25.56 -5.11 -10.03
CA PRO A 40 26.00 -5.30 -11.41
C PRO A 40 26.61 -6.68 -11.69
N ASP A 41 27.21 -7.30 -10.67
CA ASP A 41 27.93 -8.57 -10.77
C ASP A 41 27.03 -9.81 -10.50
N TRP A 42 25.75 -9.60 -10.18
CA TRP A 42 24.83 -10.71 -9.91
C TRP A 42 24.46 -11.48 -11.17
N SER A 43 24.32 -12.80 -11.00
CA SER A 43 23.81 -13.67 -12.05
C SER A 43 22.35 -13.34 -12.39
N ALA A 44 21.91 -13.66 -13.61
CA ALA A 44 20.51 -13.49 -14.00
C ALA A 44 19.53 -14.25 -13.08
N ALA A 45 19.97 -15.39 -12.52
CA ALA A 45 19.16 -16.17 -11.58
C ALA A 45 18.96 -15.42 -10.25
N ASP A 46 20.01 -14.76 -9.73
CA ASP A 46 19.92 -14.02 -8.47
C ASP A 46 19.13 -12.72 -8.63
N VAL A 47 19.31 -12.02 -9.75
CA VAL A 47 18.47 -10.87 -10.12
C VAL A 47 16.99 -11.27 -10.17
N SER A 48 16.66 -12.40 -10.80
CA SER A 48 15.27 -12.88 -10.91
C SER A 48 14.67 -13.23 -9.55
N LYS A 49 15.44 -13.85 -8.65
CA LYS A 49 15.00 -14.16 -7.28
C LYS A 49 14.63 -12.89 -6.52
N ASP A 50 15.53 -11.90 -6.50
CA ASP A 50 15.31 -10.70 -5.69
C ASP A 50 14.21 -9.80 -6.27
N ARG A 51 14.15 -9.68 -7.61
CA ARG A 51 13.01 -9.07 -8.30
C ARG A 51 11.68 -9.71 -7.90
N THR A 52 11.64 -11.04 -7.84
CA THR A 52 10.45 -11.80 -7.46
C THR A 52 10.09 -11.55 -6.00
N ALA A 53 11.09 -11.49 -5.11
CA ALA A 53 10.89 -11.17 -3.70
C ALA A 53 10.28 -9.77 -3.50
N ILE A 54 10.83 -8.74 -4.16
CA ILE A 54 10.30 -7.37 -4.13
C ILE A 54 8.87 -7.33 -4.66
N THR A 55 8.61 -7.97 -5.80
CA THR A 55 7.26 -8.05 -6.40
C THR A 55 6.28 -8.72 -5.44
N ALA A 56 6.65 -9.86 -4.87
CA ALA A 56 5.81 -10.61 -3.94
C ALA A 56 5.51 -9.81 -2.68
N TYR A 57 6.52 -9.12 -2.11
CA TYR A 57 6.34 -8.23 -0.97
C TYR A 57 5.29 -7.15 -1.25
N LEU A 58 5.41 -6.43 -2.37
CA LEU A 58 4.48 -5.36 -2.75
C LEU A 58 3.05 -5.90 -2.93
N VAL A 59 2.91 -7.08 -3.54
CA VAL A 59 1.59 -7.71 -3.73
C VAL A 59 0.97 -8.13 -2.40
N VAL A 60 1.75 -8.74 -1.51
CA VAL A 60 1.27 -9.17 -0.19
C VAL A 60 0.82 -7.97 0.64
N VAL A 61 1.63 -6.92 0.72
CA VAL A 61 1.26 -5.66 1.40
C VAL A 61 -0.01 -5.07 0.81
N GLY A 62 -0.10 -5.03 -0.53
CA GLY A 62 -1.28 -4.57 -1.25
C GLY A 62 -2.54 -5.35 -0.90
N VAL A 63 -2.48 -6.69 -0.93
CA VAL A 63 -3.61 -7.57 -0.58
C VAL A 63 -4.04 -7.38 0.88
N LEU A 64 -3.10 -7.27 1.82
CA LEU A 64 -3.43 -6.96 3.22
C LEU A 64 -4.12 -5.60 3.34
N GLY A 65 -3.66 -4.61 2.58
CA GLY A 65 -4.32 -3.31 2.45
C GLY A 65 -5.76 -3.43 1.95
N LEU A 66 -6.00 -4.20 0.89
CA LEU A 66 -7.33 -4.44 0.33
C LEU A 66 -8.28 -5.05 1.37
N VAL A 67 -7.82 -6.06 2.11
CA VAL A 67 -8.59 -6.67 3.21
C VAL A 67 -8.93 -5.62 4.27
N GLY A 68 -7.97 -4.75 4.64
CA GLY A 68 -8.18 -3.65 5.58
C GLY A 68 -9.25 -2.65 5.12
N TRP A 69 -9.20 -2.24 3.85
CA TRP A 69 -10.20 -1.35 3.25
C TRP A 69 -11.58 -1.97 3.25
N LEU A 70 -11.71 -3.22 2.79
CA LEU A 70 -12.98 -3.94 2.72
C LEU A 70 -13.59 -4.12 4.11
N THR A 71 -12.77 -4.48 5.11
CA THR A 71 -13.19 -4.63 6.50
C THR A 71 -13.74 -3.31 7.07
N THR A 72 -13.02 -2.21 6.83
CA THR A 72 -13.45 -0.88 7.31
C THR A 72 -14.71 -0.40 6.59
N LEU A 73 -14.81 -0.62 5.28
CA LEU A 73 -15.99 -0.29 4.47
C LEU A 73 -17.23 -1.08 4.91
N ALA A 74 -17.05 -2.36 5.22
CA ALA A 74 -18.08 -3.25 5.73
C ALA A 74 -18.59 -2.81 7.12
N GLY A 75 -17.69 -2.38 8.01
CA GLY A 75 -18.06 -1.82 9.32
C GLY A 75 -18.77 -0.47 9.20
N VAL A 76 -18.29 0.40 8.31
CA VAL A 76 -18.89 1.72 8.04
C VAL A 76 -20.29 1.59 7.48
N SER A 77 -20.50 0.64 6.57
CA SER A 77 -21.81 0.38 5.99
C SER A 77 -22.83 -0.13 7.01
N ARG A 78 -22.35 -0.75 8.10
CA ARG A 78 -23.16 -1.22 9.24
C ARG A 78 -23.22 -0.21 10.40
N GLY A 79 -22.71 1.01 10.23
CA GLY A 79 -22.75 2.07 11.25
C GLY A 79 -21.96 1.76 12.53
N LYS A 80 -20.97 0.87 12.48
CA LYS A 80 -20.24 0.42 13.67
C LYS A 80 -19.24 1.48 14.14
N ARG A 81 -19.19 1.75 15.45
CA ARG A 81 -18.30 2.76 16.04
C ARG A 81 -16.83 2.33 16.09
N TRP A 82 -16.55 1.02 16.12
CA TRP A 82 -15.18 0.47 16.15
C TRP A 82 -14.35 0.83 14.90
N THR A 83 -15.01 1.18 13.79
CA THR A 83 -14.34 1.50 12.52
C THR A 83 -13.40 2.70 12.62
N ARG A 84 -13.61 3.59 13.60
CA ARG A 84 -12.71 4.72 13.85
C ARG A 84 -11.35 4.22 14.28
N TRP A 85 -11.32 3.38 15.32
CA TRP A 85 -10.09 2.82 15.86
C TRP A 85 -9.41 1.89 14.87
N VAL A 86 -10.12 0.94 14.30
CA VAL A 86 -9.54 0.02 13.31
C VAL A 86 -9.04 0.77 12.08
N GLY A 87 -9.80 1.74 11.57
CA GLY A 87 -9.37 2.57 10.43
C GLY A 87 -8.11 3.38 10.73
N THR A 88 -8.01 3.96 11.93
CA THR A 88 -6.80 4.68 12.37
C THR A 88 -5.61 3.75 12.54
N THR A 89 -5.77 2.57 13.13
CA THR A 89 -4.69 1.59 13.29
C THR A 89 -4.19 1.09 11.95
N LEU A 90 -5.09 0.70 11.04
CA LEU A 90 -4.73 0.26 9.70
C LEU A 90 -4.05 1.36 8.89
N PHE A 91 -4.52 2.60 9.01
CA PHE A 91 -3.85 3.75 8.40
C PHE A 91 -2.43 3.93 8.96
N ALA A 92 -2.24 3.87 10.28
CA ALA A 92 -0.92 4.02 10.87
C ALA A 92 0.04 2.94 10.36
N VAL A 93 -0.38 1.68 10.37
CA VAL A 93 0.42 0.56 9.83
C VAL A 93 0.74 0.77 8.35
N GLY A 94 -0.27 1.07 7.52
CA GLY A 94 -0.07 1.28 6.09
C GLY A 94 0.81 2.49 5.77
N ALA A 95 0.67 3.59 6.51
CA ALA A 95 1.50 4.78 6.36
C ALA A 95 2.95 4.50 6.78
N THR A 96 3.17 3.76 7.86
CA THR A 96 4.52 3.33 8.26
C THR A 96 5.16 2.47 7.18
N VAL A 97 4.44 1.49 6.62
CA VAL A 97 4.95 0.66 5.51
C VAL A 97 5.29 1.52 4.29
N ALA A 98 4.40 2.43 3.88
CA ALA A 98 4.65 3.29 2.73
C ALA A 98 5.85 4.23 2.95
N LEU A 99 6.07 4.70 4.19
CA LEU A 99 7.26 5.47 4.56
C LEU A 99 8.53 4.61 4.51
N ILE A 100 8.47 3.37 4.98
CA ILE A 100 9.57 2.41 4.89
C ILE A 100 9.94 2.19 3.41
N ASP A 101 8.96 1.94 2.55
CA ASP A 101 9.18 1.66 1.12
C ASP A 101 9.89 2.82 0.39
N VAL A 102 9.75 4.07 0.85
CA VAL A 102 10.41 5.23 0.22
C VAL A 102 11.69 5.68 0.93
N SER A 103 12.05 5.10 2.07
CA SER A 103 13.15 5.59 2.91
C SER A 103 14.20 4.55 3.29
N VAL A 104 13.83 3.27 3.35
CA VAL A 104 14.72 2.22 3.82
C VAL A 104 15.54 1.64 2.67
N GLY A 105 16.86 1.83 2.77
CA GLY A 105 17.87 1.14 1.98
C GLY A 105 18.40 -0.10 2.69
N GLY A 106 19.36 -0.79 2.05
CA GLY A 106 20.02 -1.96 2.61
C GLY A 106 21.06 -2.52 1.65
N GLU A 107 22.23 -2.88 2.17
CA GLU A 107 23.37 -3.34 1.37
C GLU A 107 23.68 -2.36 0.22
N ALA A 108 23.61 -2.81 -1.03
CA ALA A 108 23.85 -1.98 -2.20
C ALA A 108 22.67 -1.07 -2.58
N TYR A 109 21.49 -1.24 -1.98
CA TYR A 109 20.33 -0.41 -2.26
C TYR A 109 20.36 0.90 -1.48
N LYS A 110 20.29 2.02 -2.21
CA LYS A 110 19.89 3.30 -1.60
C LYS A 110 18.46 3.23 -1.03
N THR A 111 17.56 2.56 -1.74
CA THR A 111 16.20 2.23 -1.31
C THR A 111 15.84 0.87 -1.90
N ILE A 112 15.39 -0.06 -1.06
CA ILE A 112 15.15 -1.46 -1.48
C ILE A 112 14.03 -1.49 -2.52
N VAL A 113 12.91 -0.83 -2.22
CA VAL A 113 11.79 -0.72 -3.16
C VAL A 113 12.14 0.30 -4.26
N PRO A 114 11.92 -0.04 -5.55
CA PRO A 114 12.14 0.91 -6.63
C PRO A 114 11.32 2.21 -6.44
N PRO A 115 11.89 3.40 -6.69
CA PRO A 115 11.25 4.68 -6.38
C PRO A 115 9.83 4.84 -6.94
N PHE A 116 9.58 4.34 -8.15
CA PHE A 116 8.24 4.37 -8.76
C PHE A 116 7.19 3.61 -7.92
N HIS A 117 7.52 2.40 -7.45
CA HIS A 117 6.58 1.60 -6.67
C HIS A 117 6.42 2.15 -5.24
N GLY A 118 7.51 2.61 -4.62
CA GLY A 118 7.42 3.26 -3.31
C GLY A 118 6.53 4.51 -3.33
N THR A 119 6.70 5.38 -4.33
CA THR A 119 5.88 6.59 -4.48
C THR A 119 4.42 6.28 -4.83
N LEU A 120 4.16 5.27 -5.66
CA LEU A 120 2.81 4.79 -5.95
C LEU A 120 2.10 4.28 -4.68
N GLY A 121 2.84 3.63 -3.78
CA GLY A 121 2.36 3.18 -2.46
C GLY A 121 1.93 4.30 -1.51
N LEU A 122 2.37 5.55 -1.73
CA LEU A 122 1.93 6.70 -0.94
C LEU A 122 0.49 7.14 -1.27
N LEU A 123 -0.02 6.87 -2.47
CA LEU A 123 -1.36 7.30 -2.88
C LEU A 123 -2.47 6.65 -2.01
N PRO A 124 -2.46 5.33 -1.76
CA PRO A 124 -3.35 4.72 -0.76
C PRO A 124 -3.24 5.35 0.63
N ALA A 125 -2.03 5.71 1.08
CA ALA A 125 -1.84 6.32 2.40
C ALA A 125 -2.51 7.71 2.50
N LEU A 126 -2.42 8.53 1.46
CA LEU A 126 -3.12 9.83 1.39
C LEU A 126 -4.65 9.63 1.46
N ALA A 127 -5.19 8.65 0.73
CA ALA A 127 -6.61 8.30 0.83
C ALA A 127 -6.97 7.80 2.24
N GLY A 128 -6.06 7.08 2.90
CA GLY A 128 -6.18 6.61 4.28
C GLY A 128 -6.30 7.76 5.27
N LEU A 129 -5.45 8.78 5.14
CA LEU A 129 -5.53 9.99 5.97
C LEU A 129 -6.89 10.68 5.82
N VAL A 130 -7.35 10.86 4.58
CA VAL A 130 -8.68 11.45 4.31
C VAL A 130 -9.80 10.59 4.90
N ALA A 131 -9.70 9.26 4.79
CA ALA A 131 -10.68 8.34 5.36
C ALA A 131 -10.72 8.44 6.89
N VAL A 132 -9.57 8.46 7.57
CA VAL A 132 -9.46 8.64 9.03
C VAL A 132 -10.12 9.95 9.45
N VAL A 133 -9.74 11.07 8.85
CA VAL A 133 -10.35 12.39 9.15
C VAL A 133 -11.87 12.34 8.97
N ALA A 134 -12.36 11.72 7.89
CA ALA A 134 -13.79 11.62 7.62
C ALA A 134 -14.51 10.69 8.63
N LEU A 135 -13.88 9.60 9.10
CA LEU A 135 -14.44 8.69 10.10
C LEU A 135 -14.63 9.37 11.47
N TRP A 136 -13.67 10.22 11.86
CA TRP A 136 -13.72 10.95 13.12
C TRP A 136 -14.67 12.14 13.09
N ARG A 137 -14.82 12.81 11.94
CA ARG A 137 -15.79 13.90 11.75
C ARG A 137 -17.26 13.46 11.67
N ARG A 138 -17.53 12.15 11.57
CA ARG A 138 -18.91 11.65 11.55
C ARG A 138 -19.59 11.89 12.89
N PRO A 139 -20.77 12.52 12.94
CA PRO A 139 -21.57 12.60 14.14
C PRO A 139 -21.83 11.21 14.71
N VAL A 140 -21.71 11.06 16.03
CA VAL A 140 -22.13 9.85 16.72
C VAL A 140 -23.65 9.81 16.66
N SER A 141 -24.25 8.89 15.90
CA SER A 141 -25.69 8.67 16.03
C SER A 141 -25.94 8.06 17.42
N SER A 142 -26.55 8.84 18.32
CA SER A 142 -27.25 8.32 19.48
C SER A 142 -28.50 7.62 18.97
N ARG A 143 -28.39 6.32 18.66
CA ARG A 143 -29.57 5.46 18.74
C ARG A 143 -29.56 4.90 20.17
N THR A 144 -30.39 5.53 20.99
CA THR A 144 -31.06 4.94 22.15
C THR A 144 -31.60 3.56 21.81
#